data_AF-A0A6L8I9T8-F1
#
_entry.id   AF-A0A6L8I9T8-F1
#
_cell.length_a   1.000
_cell.length_b   1.000
_cell.length_c   1.000
_cell.angle_alpha   90.00
_cell.angle_beta   90.00
_cell.angle_gamma   90.00
#
_symmetry.space_group_name_H-M   'P 1'
#
loop_
_entity.id
_entity.type
_entity.pdbx_description
1 polymer ?
#
loop_
_entity_poly.entity_id
_entity_poly.type
_entity_poly.pdbx_seq_one_letter_code
_entity_poly.pdbx_strand_id
1 'polypeptide(L)'
;MNRVLPVLAVLAAILALWYVAVVPMNAGWTVAQADRAGQELTFADIVADTMSQDRPRLPAPHQVAAELKKTVLDTKVTSKRSLVFHGWITLQSTLWGFALGTVVGIGLAVSIVYSRTANMSLMPWAIISQTIPIVAIAPMIIVVL
;
A
#
# COMPACT_ATOMS: atom_id res chain seq x y z
N MET A 1 13.56 -28.71 -9.79
CA MET A 1 14.02 -28.64 -8.37
C MET A 1 15.13 -27.61 -8.15
N ASN A 2 16.03 -27.33 -9.11
CA ASN A 2 17.29 -26.57 -8.89
C ASN A 2 17.14 -25.07 -8.55
N ARG A 3 15.92 -24.52 -8.56
CA ARG A 3 15.66 -23.10 -8.22
C ARG A 3 15.05 -22.91 -6.83
N VAL A 4 14.58 -23.98 -6.19
CA VAL A 4 13.90 -23.89 -4.88
C VAL A 4 14.89 -23.45 -3.79
N LEU A 5 16.10 -24.04 -3.77
CA LEU A 5 17.13 -23.68 -2.80
C LEU A 5 17.58 -22.21 -2.93
N PRO A 6 17.91 -21.68 -4.13
CA PRO A 6 18.19 -20.26 -4.29
C PRO A 6 17.05 -19.35 -3.84
N VAL A 7 15.79 -19.68 -4.17
CA VAL A 7 14.63 -18.87 -3.78
C VAL A 7 14.45 -18.84 -2.28
N LEU A 8 14.52 -19.99 -1.60
CA LEU A 8 14.42 -20.05 -0.14
C LEU A 8 15.56 -19.31 0.54
N ALA A 9 16.78 -19.39 0.02
CA ALA A 9 17.93 -18.65 0.55
C ALA A 9 17.71 -17.13 0.46
N VAL A 10 17.21 -16.63 -0.68
CA VAL A 10 16.87 -15.20 -0.84
C VAL A 10 15.75 -14.78 0.10
N LEU A 11 14.69 -15.58 0.23
CA LEU A 11 13.60 -15.28 1.15
C LEU A 11 14.06 -15.24 2.61
N ALA A 12 14.90 -16.20 3.02
CA ALA A 12 15.49 -16.23 4.35
C ALA A 12 16.38 -15.01 4.59
N ALA A 13 17.19 -14.60 3.61
CA ALA A 13 18.02 -13.41 3.70
C ALA A 13 17.18 -12.13 3.84
N ILE A 14 16.10 -12.00 3.07
CA ILE A 14 15.16 -10.86 3.18
C ILE A 14 14.50 -10.83 4.55
N LEU A 15 14.00 -11.97 5.05
CA LEU A 15 13.38 -12.05 6.36
C LEU A 15 14.37 -11.73 7.48
N ALA A 16 15.60 -12.25 7.41
CA ALA A 16 16.65 -11.96 8.38
C ALA A 16 16.99 -10.46 8.39
N LEU A 17 17.17 -9.85 7.21
CA LEU A 17 17.42 -8.42 7.08
C LEU A 17 16.26 -7.59 7.63
N TRP A 18 15.02 -8.01 7.38
CA TRP A 18 13.83 -7.34 7.91
C TRP A 18 13.80 -7.41 9.45
N TYR A 19 14.00 -8.59 10.05
CA TYR A 19 14.08 -8.72 11.51
C TYR A 19 15.17 -7.84 12.12
N VAL A 20 16.35 -7.80 11.50
CA VAL A 20 17.45 -6.94 11.98
C VAL A 20 17.08 -5.46 11.87
N ALA A 21 16.39 -5.05 10.80
CA ALA A 21 15.99 -3.65 10.59
C ALA A 21 14.93 -3.16 11.58
N VAL A 22 14.09 -4.04 12.15
CA VAL A 22 13.07 -3.69 13.15
C VAL A 22 13.68 -2.99 14.35
N VAL A 23 14.82 -3.48 14.86
CA VAL A 23 15.46 -2.97 16.08
C VAL A 23 15.85 -1.50 15.94
N PRO A 24 16.75 -1.07 15.03
CA PRO A 24 17.15 0.33 14.93
C PRO A 24 16.01 1.25 14.50
N MET A 25 15.05 0.76 13.71
CA MET A 25 13.91 1.59 13.25
C MET A 25 12.89 1.86 14.36
N ASN A 26 12.73 0.95 15.32
CA ASN A 26 11.80 1.09 16.43
C ASN A 26 12.46 1.54 17.75
N ALA A 27 13.79 1.41 17.89
CA ALA A 27 14.52 1.67 19.14
C ALA A 27 14.38 3.11 19.64
N GLY A 28 14.30 4.09 18.73
CA GLY A 28 14.18 5.50 19.13
C GLY A 28 12.97 5.79 20.03
N TRP A 29 11.86 5.05 19.86
CA TRP A 29 10.70 5.17 20.74
C TRP A 29 10.93 4.51 22.10
N THR A 30 11.51 3.30 22.11
CA THR A 30 11.82 2.54 23.33
C THR A 30 12.78 3.30 24.23
N VAL A 31 13.88 3.82 23.68
CA VAL A 31 14.89 4.59 24.43
C VAL A 31 14.28 5.87 25.01
N ALA A 32 13.55 6.65 24.18
CA ALA A 32 12.91 7.87 24.66
C ALA A 32 11.81 7.63 25.71
N GLN A 33 11.22 6.44 25.75
CA GLN A 33 10.27 6.06 26.81
C GLN A 33 10.99 5.71 28.10
N ALA A 34 12.09 4.95 28.03
CA ALA A 34 12.90 4.58 29.19
C ALA A 34 13.59 5.79 29.83
N ASP A 35 14.12 6.73 29.03
CA ASP A 35 14.70 7.99 29.51
C ASP A 35 13.68 8.79 30.33
N ARG A 36 12.42 8.84 29.87
CA ARG A 36 11.32 9.50 30.59
C ARG A 36 10.91 8.77 31.87
N ALA A 37 11.10 7.46 31.91
CA ALA A 37 10.80 6.62 33.07
C ALA A 37 11.98 6.51 34.06
N GLY A 38 13.14 7.09 33.73
CA GLY A 38 14.35 6.96 34.53
C GLY A 38 14.90 5.52 34.60
N GLN A 39 14.63 4.72 33.57
CA GLN A 39 15.07 3.33 33.48
C GLN A 39 16.28 3.20 32.55
N GLU A 40 17.32 2.48 32.98
CA GLU A 40 18.40 2.07 32.09
C GLU A 40 18.02 0.74 31.41
N LEU A 41 17.95 0.76 30.08
CA LEU A 41 17.65 -0.43 29.28
C LEU A 41 18.94 -1.12 28.85
N THR A 42 18.97 -2.45 28.91
CA THR A 42 20.01 -3.24 28.25
C THR A 42 19.72 -3.38 26.76
N PHE A 43 20.72 -3.81 25.99
CA PHE A 43 20.50 -4.13 24.57
C PHE A 43 19.44 -5.21 24.37
N ALA A 44 19.37 -6.21 25.26
CA ALA A 44 18.37 -7.27 25.18
C ALA A 44 16.95 -6.74 25.39
N ASP A 45 16.77 -5.81 26.32
CA ASP A 45 15.47 -5.17 26.59
C ASP A 45 15.01 -4.35 25.38
N ILE A 46 15.93 -3.59 24.76
CA ILE A 46 15.64 -2.83 23.54
C ILE A 46 15.17 -3.77 22.42
N VAL A 47 15.85 -4.90 22.21
CA VAL A 47 15.47 -5.88 21.18
C VAL A 47 14.10 -6.49 21.47
N ALA A 48 13.83 -6.88 22.72
CA ALA A 48 12.54 -7.47 23.10
C ALA A 48 11.37 -6.49 22.92
N ASP A 49 11.55 -5.25 23.37
CA ASP A 49 10.53 -4.21 23.27
C ASP A 49 10.27 -3.82 21.81
N THR A 50 11.32 -3.61 21.01
CA THR A 50 11.19 -3.19 19.61
C THR A 50 10.48 -4.21 18.71
N MET A 51 10.49 -5.48 19.10
CA MET A 51 9.81 -6.58 18.39
C MET A 51 8.32 -6.70 18.71
N SER A 52 7.84 -6.07 19.81
CA SER A 52 6.50 -6.28 20.35
C SER A 52 5.69 -4.99 20.57
N GLN A 53 6.18 -3.85 20.07
CA GLN A 53 5.47 -2.57 20.19
C GLN A 53 4.07 -2.62 19.56
N ASP A 54 3.10 -1.91 20.17
CA ASP A 54 1.72 -1.78 19.66
C ASP A 54 1.63 -0.92 18.38
N ARG A 55 2.53 0.07 18.25
CA ARG A 55 2.57 1.01 17.12
C ARG A 55 4.01 1.19 16.62
N PRO A 56 4.63 0.14 16.07
CA PRO A 56 5.99 0.20 15.59
C PRO A 56 6.06 1.06 14.32
N ARG A 57 7.21 1.69 14.07
CA ARG A 57 7.49 2.37 12.80
C ARG A 57 7.67 1.34 11.68
N LEU A 58 8.41 0.27 11.98
CA LEU A 58 8.54 -0.90 11.13
C LEU A 58 7.96 -2.12 11.86
N PRO A 59 6.78 -2.61 11.48
CA PRO A 59 6.20 -3.83 12.06
C PRO A 59 7.10 -5.04 11.80
N ALA A 60 7.27 -5.90 12.81
CA ALA A 60 8.03 -7.12 12.65
C ALA A 60 7.28 -8.13 11.76
N PRO A 61 7.98 -9.02 11.04
CA PRO A 61 7.35 -9.98 10.11
C PRO A 61 6.23 -10.81 10.75
N HIS A 62 6.42 -11.26 11.99
CA HIS A 62 5.42 -12.02 12.73
C HIS A 62 4.19 -11.18 13.11
N GLN A 63 4.36 -9.89 13.43
CA GLN A 63 3.26 -8.98 13.70
C GLN A 63 2.42 -8.76 12.43
N VAL A 64 3.07 -8.61 11.28
CA VAL A 64 2.37 -8.51 9.98
C VAL A 64 1.60 -9.79 9.69
N ALA A 65 2.22 -10.96 9.87
CA ALA A 65 1.53 -12.24 9.67
C ALA A 65 0.32 -12.42 10.60
N ALA A 66 0.46 -12.06 11.88
CA ALA A 66 -0.62 -12.11 12.86
C ALA A 66 -1.76 -11.15 12.49
N GLU A 67 -1.45 -9.91 12.11
CA GLU A 67 -2.46 -8.92 11.75
C GLU A 67 -3.15 -9.27 10.42
N LEU A 68 -2.42 -9.81 9.44
CA LEU A 68 -3.02 -10.33 8.20
C LEU A 68 -4.00 -11.46 8.50
N LYS A 69 -3.61 -12.46 9.29
CA LYS A 69 -4.51 -13.55 9.68
C LYS A 69 -5.77 -13.00 10.37
N LYS A 70 -5.58 -12.12 11.35
CA LYS A 70 -6.67 -11.53 12.13
C LYS A 70 -7.64 -10.69 11.29
N THR A 71 -7.13 -9.84 10.40
CA THR A 71 -7.94 -8.90 9.61
C THR A 71 -8.56 -9.55 8.37
N VAL A 72 -7.95 -10.61 7.85
CA VAL A 72 -8.44 -11.35 6.68
C VAL A 72 -9.37 -12.50 7.08
N LEU A 73 -9.00 -13.29 8.09
CA LEU A 73 -9.71 -14.53 8.45
C LEU A 73 -10.58 -14.38 9.70
N ASP A 74 -10.03 -13.82 10.79
CA ASP A 74 -10.70 -13.86 12.11
C ASP A 74 -11.71 -12.71 12.31
N THR A 75 -11.65 -11.67 11.48
CA THR A 75 -12.55 -10.52 11.54
C THR A 75 -13.68 -10.68 10.53
N LYS A 76 -14.92 -10.38 10.95
CA LYS A 76 -16.09 -10.38 10.06
C LYS A 76 -15.83 -9.53 8.81
N VAL A 77 -16.13 -10.10 7.64
CA VAL A 77 -15.92 -9.46 6.31
C VAL A 77 -16.63 -8.12 6.16
N THR A 78 -17.72 -7.88 6.90
CA THR A 78 -18.47 -6.60 6.87
C THR A 78 -17.95 -5.56 7.88
N SER A 79 -16.94 -5.91 8.67
CA SER A 79 -16.39 -5.01 9.68
C SER A 79 -15.47 -3.97 9.05
N LYS A 80 -15.52 -2.73 9.57
CA LYS A 80 -14.57 -1.66 9.24
C LYS A 80 -13.12 -1.98 9.61
N ARG A 81 -12.86 -3.07 10.34
CA ARG A 81 -11.52 -3.56 10.68
C ARG A 81 -11.03 -4.68 9.75
N SER A 82 -11.87 -5.18 8.85
CA SER A 82 -11.49 -6.25 7.93
C SER A 82 -10.74 -5.70 6.73
N LEU A 83 -9.62 -6.34 6.38
CA LEU A 83 -8.86 -5.99 5.18
C LEU A 83 -9.63 -6.38 3.90
N VAL A 84 -10.44 -7.44 3.98
CA VAL A 84 -11.29 -7.89 2.86
C VAL A 84 -12.36 -6.84 2.55
N PHE A 85 -12.96 -6.24 3.58
CA PHE A 85 -13.93 -5.15 3.41
C PHE A 85 -13.35 -3.99 2.61
N HIS A 86 -12.16 -3.51 3.01
CA HIS A 86 -11.50 -2.40 2.33
C HIS A 86 -11.00 -2.79 0.94
N GLY A 87 -10.48 -4.02 0.77
CA GLY A 87 -10.13 -4.56 -0.54
C GLY A 87 -11.32 -4.54 -1.50
N TRP A 88 -12.51 -4.90 -1.01
CA TRP A 88 -13.75 -4.83 -1.79
C TRP A 88 -14.14 -3.40 -2.16
N ILE A 89 -14.04 -2.43 -1.23
CA ILE A 89 -14.34 -1.02 -1.52
C ILE A 89 -13.41 -0.47 -2.60
N THR A 90 -12.10 -0.74 -2.50
CA THR A 90 -11.12 -0.33 -3.49
C THR A 90 -11.42 -0.98 -4.85
N LEU A 91 -11.67 -2.29 -4.86
CA LEU A 91 -12.01 -3.03 -6.07
C LEU A 91 -13.28 -2.48 -6.74
N GLN A 92 -14.34 -2.24 -5.97
CA GLN A 92 -15.58 -1.66 -6.48
C GLN A 92 -15.35 -0.28 -7.10
N SER A 93 -14.56 0.58 -6.44
CA SER A 93 -14.21 1.90 -6.97
C SER A 93 -13.42 1.81 -8.27
N THR A 94 -12.46 0.88 -8.34
CA THR A 94 -11.68 0.61 -9.56
C THR A 94 -12.56 0.07 -10.69
N LEU A 95 -13.49 -0.84 -10.40
CA LEU A 95 -14.39 -1.42 -11.40
C LEU A 95 -15.33 -0.38 -11.99
N TRP A 96 -15.89 0.51 -11.17
CA TRP A 96 -16.72 1.61 -11.67
C TRP A 96 -15.92 2.60 -12.50
N GLY A 97 -14.74 2.99 -12.04
CA GLY A 97 -13.83 3.85 -12.82
C GLY A 97 -13.42 3.22 -14.15
N PHE A 98 -13.12 1.92 -14.15
CA PHE A 98 -12.79 1.16 -15.36
C PHE A 98 -13.98 1.06 -16.32
N ALA A 99 -15.17 0.72 -15.82
CA ALA A 99 -16.37 0.63 -16.63
C ALA A 99 -16.70 1.97 -17.29
N LEU A 100 -16.70 3.07 -16.52
CA LEU A 100 -16.94 4.41 -17.04
C LEU A 100 -15.86 4.81 -18.05
N GLY A 101 -14.59 4.62 -17.71
CA GLY A 101 -13.46 4.93 -18.58
C GLY A 101 -13.49 4.13 -19.88
N THR A 102 -13.92 2.88 -19.83
CA THR A 102 -14.09 2.03 -21.02
C THR A 102 -15.22 2.54 -21.90
N VAL A 103 -16.39 2.86 -21.33
CA VAL A 103 -17.53 3.39 -22.10
C VAL A 103 -17.17 4.71 -22.77
N VAL A 104 -16.60 5.65 -22.00
CA VAL A 104 -16.18 6.95 -22.53
C VAL A 104 -15.05 6.78 -23.55
N GLY A 105 -14.05 5.96 -23.26
CA GLY A 105 -12.91 5.70 -24.13
C GLY A 105 -13.32 5.09 -25.47
N ILE A 106 -14.21 4.09 -25.45
CA ILE A 106 -14.78 3.50 -26.68
C ILE A 106 -15.59 4.55 -27.44
N GLY A 107 -16.44 5.33 -26.77
CA GLY A 107 -17.23 6.38 -27.40
C GLY A 107 -16.37 7.45 -28.08
N LEU A 108 -15.29 7.87 -27.42
CA LEU A 108 -14.30 8.80 -28.00
C LEU A 108 -13.57 8.17 -29.18
N ALA A 109 -13.14 6.91 -29.08
CA ALA A 109 -12.48 6.20 -30.17
C ALA A 109 -13.38 6.09 -31.41
N VAL A 110 -14.64 5.69 -31.24
CA VAL A 110 -15.63 5.65 -32.33
C VAL A 110 -15.82 7.03 -32.94
N SER A 111 -15.97 8.07 -32.11
CA SER A 111 -16.12 9.45 -32.60
C SER A 111 -14.93 9.91 -33.45
N ILE A 112 -13.71 9.64 -32.99
CA ILE A 112 -12.47 9.96 -33.70
C ILE A 112 -12.37 9.20 -35.03
N VAL A 113 -12.72 7.91 -35.04
CA VAL A 113 -12.63 7.06 -36.25
C VAL A 113 -13.63 7.49 -37.33
N TYR A 114 -14.87 7.81 -36.95
CA TYR A 114 -15.93 8.11 -37.93
C TYR A 114 -16.04 9.59 -38.31
N SER A 115 -15.43 10.52 -37.56
CA SER A 115 -15.50 11.96 -37.84
C SER A 115 -14.12 12.59 -37.95
N ARG A 116 -13.82 13.12 -39.15
CA ARG A 116 -12.57 13.86 -39.41
C ARG A 116 -12.44 15.09 -38.52
N THR A 117 -13.55 15.78 -38.24
CA THR A 117 -13.60 16.93 -37.32
C THR A 117 -13.27 16.49 -35.90
N ALA A 118 -13.88 15.39 -35.43
CA ALA A 118 -13.61 14.87 -34.09
C ALA A 118 -12.16 14.41 -33.93
N ASN A 119 -11.56 13.77 -34.95
CA ASN A 119 -10.15 13.42 -34.94
C ASN A 119 -9.25 14.66 -34.79
N MET A 120 -9.50 15.71 -35.58
CA MET A 120 -8.69 16.94 -35.54
C MET A 120 -8.85 17.70 -34.22
N SER A 121 -10.02 17.66 -33.60
CA SER A 121 -10.28 18.38 -32.34
C SER A 121 -9.91 17.58 -31.09
N LEU A 122 -10.26 16.29 -31.01
CA LEU A 122 -10.12 15.48 -29.79
C LEU A 122 -8.73 14.87 -29.62
N MET A 123 -8.03 14.52 -30.71
CA MET A 123 -6.71 13.87 -30.64
C MET A 123 -5.67 14.74 -29.90
N PRO A 124 -5.57 16.06 -30.13
CA PRO A 124 -4.66 16.91 -29.37
C PRO A 124 -4.95 16.90 -27.86
N TRP A 125 -6.23 16.97 -27.47
CA TRP A 125 -6.63 16.91 -26.06
C TRP A 125 -6.31 15.56 -25.43
N ALA A 126 -6.53 14.46 -26.15
CA ALA A 126 -6.18 13.13 -25.67
C ALA A 126 -4.67 13.01 -25.41
N ILE A 127 -3.83 13.53 -26.30
CA ILE A 127 -2.36 13.54 -26.10
C ILE A 127 -1.98 14.39 -24.89
N ILE A 128 -2.54 15.61 -24.77
CA ILE A 128 -2.28 16.49 -23.62
C ILE A 128 -2.69 15.83 -22.30
N SER A 129 -3.82 15.12 -22.27
CA SER A 129 -4.29 14.47 -21.04
C SER A 129 -3.32 13.42 -20.49
N GLN A 130 -2.53 12.78 -21.36
CA GLN A 130 -1.57 11.75 -20.98
C GLN A 130 -0.28 12.32 -20.36
N THR A 131 -0.04 13.62 -20.51
CA THR A 131 1.15 14.27 -19.94
C THR A 131 0.93 14.76 -18.51
N ILE A 132 -0.33 14.83 -18.06
CA ILE A 132 -0.68 15.27 -16.70
C ILE A 132 -0.40 14.13 -15.72
N PRO A 133 0.50 14.30 -14.74
CA PRO A 133 0.78 13.27 -13.75
C PRO A 133 -0.43 13.02 -12.85
N ILE A 134 -0.76 11.75 -12.62
CA ILE A 134 -1.87 11.37 -11.74
C ILE A 134 -1.72 11.94 -10.31
N VAL A 135 -0.48 12.08 -9.83
CA VAL A 135 -0.16 12.63 -8.50
C VAL A 135 -0.58 14.10 -8.38
N ALA A 136 -0.55 14.86 -9.48
CA ALA A 136 -0.96 16.26 -9.51
C ALA A 136 -2.49 16.42 -9.46
N ILE A 137 -3.23 15.43 -9.96
CA ILE A 137 -4.71 15.46 -10.02
C ILE A 137 -5.32 15.18 -8.65
N ALA A 138 -4.71 14.32 -7.84
CA ALA A 138 -5.24 13.92 -6.53
C ALA A 138 -5.65 15.10 -5.61
N PRO A 139 -4.79 16.12 -5.35
CA PRO A 139 -5.18 17.25 -4.50
C PRO A 139 -6.28 18.13 -5.11
N MET A 140 -6.34 18.28 -6.43
CA MET A 140 -7.38 19.07 -7.09
C MET A 140 -8.78 18.47 -6.87
N ILE A 141 -8.89 17.14 -6.87
CA ILE A 141 -10.16 16.44 -6.63
C ILE A 141 -10.58 16.57 -5.16
N ILE A 142 -9.64 16.43 -4.21
CA ILE A 142 -9.93 16.51 -2.77
C ILE A 142 -10.44 17.89 -2.36
N VAL A 143 -9.95 18.97 -2.97
CA VAL A 143 -10.39 20.33 -2.63
C VAL A 143 -11.81 20.63 -3.15
N VAL A 144 -12.26 19.94 -4.20
CA VAL A 144 -13.57 20.16 -4.83
C VAL A 144 -14.68 19.33 -4.16
N LEU A 145 -14.33 18.29 -3.39
CA LEU A 145 -15.26 17.40 -2.68
C LEU A 145 -15.35 17.75 -1.18
#